data_AF-A0A7S2HAV8-F1
#
_entry.id   AF-A0A7S2HAV8-F1
#
_cell.length_a   1.000
_cell.length_b   1.000
_cell.length_c   1.000
_cell.angle_alpha   90.00
_cell.angle_beta   90.00
_cell.angle_gamma   90.00
#
_symmetry.space_group_name_H-M   'P 1'
#
loop_
_entity.id
_entity.type
_entity.pdbx_description
1 polymer ?
#
loop_
_entity_poly.entity_id
_entity_poly.type
_entity_poly.pdbx_seq_one_letter_code
_entity_poly.pdbx_strand_id
1 'polypeptide(L)'
;EVYANESSVVGSIGVIAPGFGAVELAKKLGVESRVMTAGESKLRSNPLEPVKEDDVRFKKKLLDDLHTQFIQIVKEGRGEKKTFMDNLALGGRGVFSGDVYLGGEAKELGLIDDIGYIHEVLHNKFGDEWELKNFGGNNSFFGPLAGFATANLGSWIGGTLVDSAAQEIESKLSAQGTSMTLR
;
A
#
# COMPACT_ATOMS: atom_id res chain seq x y z
N GLU A 1 14.71 9.18 -7.94
CA GLU A 1 15.64 8.48 -7.03
C GLU A 1 14.97 8.25 -5.69
N VAL A 2 15.54 7.37 -4.86
CA VAL A 2 15.05 7.02 -3.53
C VAL A 2 16.19 7.17 -2.53
N TYR A 3 16.00 8.00 -1.50
CA TYR A 3 16.95 8.18 -0.42
C TYR A 3 16.35 7.65 0.89
N ALA A 4 17.17 7.08 1.76
CA ALA A 4 16.75 6.66 3.10
C ALA A 4 17.83 6.99 4.14
N ASN A 5 17.47 7.04 5.42
CA ASN A 5 18.47 7.12 6.47
C ASN A 5 19.13 5.74 6.66
N GLU A 6 20.33 5.69 7.21
CA GLU A 6 21.01 4.44 7.59
C GLU A 6 20.16 3.58 8.55
N SER A 7 19.44 4.22 9.48
CA SER A 7 18.52 3.56 10.41
C SER A 7 17.11 3.37 9.85
N SER A 8 16.83 3.73 8.59
CA SER A 8 15.53 3.48 7.99
C SER A 8 15.34 1.98 7.74
N VAL A 9 14.13 1.50 7.99
CA VAL A 9 13.72 0.13 7.67
C VAL A 9 12.99 0.15 6.34
N VAL A 10 13.57 -0.49 5.33
CA VAL A 10 13.09 -0.50 3.93
C VAL A 10 12.95 -1.95 3.45
N GLY A 11 12.07 -2.21 2.48
CA GLY A 11 11.78 -3.56 2.01
C GLY A 11 10.32 -3.91 2.26
N SER A 12 10.07 -5.03 2.94
CA SER A 12 8.73 -5.59 3.16
C SER A 12 7.98 -5.83 1.85
N ILE A 13 8.71 -6.26 0.81
CA ILE A 13 8.11 -6.54 -0.49
C ILE A 13 7.55 -7.95 -0.45
N GLY A 14 6.30 -8.04 -0.02
CA GLY A 14 5.53 -9.28 0.12
C GLY A 14 4.06 -8.95 0.39
N VAL A 15 3.20 -9.96 0.34
CA VAL A 15 1.75 -9.80 0.54
C VAL A 15 1.27 -10.85 1.53
N ILE A 16 0.54 -10.41 2.55
CA ILE A 16 -0.06 -11.29 3.56
C ILE A 16 -1.56 -11.05 3.67
N ALA A 17 -2.30 -12.12 3.97
CA ALA A 17 -3.70 -12.05 4.38
C ALA A 17 -3.83 -12.68 5.77
N PRO A 18 -3.58 -11.92 6.85
CA PRO A 18 -3.66 -12.46 8.20
C PRO A 18 -5.11 -12.81 8.56
N GLY A 19 -5.26 -13.80 9.44
CA GLY A 19 -6.56 -14.22 9.95
C GLY A 19 -6.41 -15.18 11.12
N PHE A 20 -7.49 -15.41 11.85
CA PHE A 20 -7.54 -16.34 12.97
C PHE A 20 -8.80 -17.21 12.88
N GLY A 21 -8.76 -18.37 13.52
CA GLY A 21 -9.94 -19.22 13.73
C GLY A 21 -10.31 -19.24 15.22
N ALA A 22 -11.61 -19.18 15.50
CA ALA A 22 -12.17 -19.16 16.85
C ALA A 22 -13.31 -20.18 17.04
N VAL A 23 -13.38 -21.20 16.17
CA VAL A 23 -14.41 -22.26 16.19
C VAL A 23 -14.57 -22.88 17.58
N GLU A 24 -13.48 -23.36 18.18
CA GLU A 24 -13.51 -24.02 19.49
C GLU A 24 -13.81 -23.05 20.64
N LEU A 25 -13.41 -21.79 20.51
CA LEU A 25 -13.70 -20.76 21.51
C LEU A 25 -15.20 -20.43 21.50
N ALA A 26 -15.78 -20.23 20.31
CA ALA A 26 -17.21 -19.99 20.16
C ALA A 26 -18.04 -21.14 20.73
N LYS A 27 -17.65 -22.39 20.44
CA LYS A 27 -18.29 -23.58 20.99
C LYS A 27 -18.25 -23.62 22.52
N LYS A 28 -17.11 -23.32 23.14
CA LYS A 28 -16.97 -23.27 24.61
C LYS A 28 -17.83 -22.20 25.26
N LEU A 29 -18.02 -21.07 24.59
CA LEU A 29 -18.80 -19.94 25.08
C LEU A 29 -20.28 -20.02 24.71
N GLY A 30 -20.70 -21.07 23.99
CA GLY A 30 -22.09 -21.21 23.51
C GLY A 30 -22.49 -20.17 22.45
N VAL A 31 -21.51 -19.61 21.73
CA VAL A 31 -21.75 -18.64 20.65
C VAL A 31 -22.13 -19.37 19.38
N GLU A 32 -23.27 -18.99 18.80
CA GLU A 32 -23.77 -19.53 17.53
C GLU A 32 -23.56 -18.53 16.39
N SER A 33 -22.95 -18.98 15.29
CA SER A 33 -22.77 -18.18 14.08
C SER A 33 -23.99 -18.30 13.17
N ARG A 34 -24.75 -17.21 12.98
CA ARG A 34 -25.90 -17.15 12.06
C ARG A 34 -25.60 -16.16 10.96
N VAL A 35 -25.23 -16.66 9.77
CA VAL A 35 -24.87 -15.80 8.64
C VAL A 35 -25.74 -16.13 7.44
N MET A 36 -26.35 -15.09 6.86
CA MET A 36 -27.05 -15.15 5.58
C MET A 36 -26.24 -14.38 4.55
N THR A 37 -25.84 -15.02 3.45
CA THR A 37 -25.04 -14.39 2.40
C THR A 37 -25.70 -14.55 1.03
N ALA A 38 -25.60 -13.50 0.20
CA ALA A 38 -25.85 -13.60 -1.23
C ALA A 38 -24.50 -13.74 -1.97
N GLY A 39 -24.34 -14.85 -2.70
CA GLY A 39 -23.11 -15.21 -3.40
C GLY A 39 -22.22 -16.19 -2.63
N GLU A 40 -21.81 -17.28 -3.28
CA GLU A 40 -21.14 -18.43 -2.66
C GLU A 40 -19.81 -18.08 -1.97
N SER A 41 -19.11 -17.06 -2.47
CA SER A 41 -17.79 -16.66 -1.96
C SER A 41 -17.84 -15.56 -0.87
N LYS A 42 -19.01 -15.11 -0.43
CA LYS A 42 -19.12 -14.03 0.58
C LYS A 42 -18.76 -14.45 2.00
N LEU A 43 -18.63 -15.75 2.26
CA LEU A 43 -18.33 -16.29 3.59
C LEU A 43 -16.88 -16.82 3.74
N ARG A 44 -16.01 -16.57 2.75
CA ARG A 44 -14.61 -16.98 2.83
C ARG A 44 -13.95 -16.31 4.02
N SER A 45 -13.07 -17.03 4.72
CA SER A 45 -12.34 -16.52 5.91
C SER A 45 -13.18 -16.31 7.16
N ASN A 46 -14.39 -16.88 7.25
CA ASN A 46 -15.17 -16.80 8.48
C ASN A 46 -14.37 -17.40 9.67
N PRO A 47 -14.02 -16.61 10.70
CA PRO A 47 -13.25 -17.11 11.84
C PRO A 47 -14.03 -18.13 12.69
N LEU A 48 -15.35 -18.18 12.56
CA LEU A 48 -16.23 -19.07 13.32
C LEU A 48 -16.51 -20.40 12.59
N GLU A 49 -15.96 -20.60 11.39
CA GLU A 49 -16.06 -21.84 10.63
C GLU A 49 -14.68 -22.50 10.45
N PRO A 50 -14.64 -23.84 10.27
CA PRO A 50 -13.43 -24.52 9.83
C PRO A 50 -12.93 -24.00 8.48
N VAL A 51 -11.60 -24.02 8.30
CA VAL A 51 -10.97 -23.61 7.05
C VAL A 51 -11.36 -24.58 5.93
N LYS A 52 -11.86 -24.04 4.81
CA LYS A 52 -12.20 -24.78 3.59
C LYS A 52 -11.00 -24.80 2.65
N GLU A 53 -10.63 -25.96 2.11
CA GLU A 53 -9.47 -26.08 1.21
C GLU A 53 -9.61 -25.21 -0.05
N ASP A 54 -10.83 -25.11 -0.59
CA ASP A 54 -11.14 -24.29 -1.76
C ASP A 54 -10.87 -22.80 -1.51
N ASP A 55 -11.13 -22.33 -0.28
CA ASP A 55 -10.82 -20.96 0.15
C ASP A 55 -9.33 -20.74 0.30
N VAL A 56 -8.59 -21.74 0.78
CA VAL A 56 -7.13 -21.70 0.86
C VAL A 56 -6.53 -21.61 -0.54
N ARG A 57 -6.98 -22.44 -1.49
CA ARG A 57 -6.49 -22.42 -2.86
C ARG A 57 -6.77 -21.08 -3.54
N PHE A 58 -7.99 -20.56 -3.40
CA PHE A 58 -8.36 -19.25 -3.94
C PHE A 58 -7.48 -18.13 -3.35
N LYS A 59 -7.32 -18.09 -2.03
CA LYS A 59 -6.49 -17.07 -1.37
C LYS A 59 -5.02 -17.15 -1.75
N LYS A 60 -4.45 -18.36 -1.83
CA LYS A 60 -3.06 -18.54 -2.27
C LYS A 60 -2.87 -17.95 -3.65
N LYS A 61 -3.75 -18.31 -4.60
CA LYS A 61 -3.70 -17.74 -5.95
C LYS A 61 -3.80 -16.21 -5.94
N LEU A 62 -4.73 -15.65 -5.17
CA LEU A 62 -4.89 -14.20 -5.05
C LEU A 62 -3.63 -13.53 -4.50
N LEU A 63 -3.03 -14.09 -3.45
CA LEU A 63 -1.79 -13.58 -2.86
C LEU A 63 -0.62 -13.66 -3.84
N ASP A 64 -0.50 -14.76 -4.59
CA ASP A 64 0.53 -14.94 -5.61
C ASP A 64 0.39 -13.92 -6.75
N ASP A 65 -0.85 -13.68 -7.22
CA ASP A 65 -1.15 -12.70 -8.27
C ASP A 65 -0.82 -11.27 -7.79
N LEU A 66 -1.15 -10.93 -6.54
CA LEU A 66 -0.84 -9.63 -5.94
C LEU A 66 0.66 -9.44 -5.72
N HIS A 67 1.35 -10.47 -5.24
CA HIS A 67 2.80 -10.44 -5.04
C HIS A 67 3.53 -10.25 -6.37
N THR A 68 3.10 -10.95 -7.41
CA THR A 68 3.64 -10.80 -8.77
C THR A 68 3.51 -9.36 -9.28
N GLN A 69 2.34 -8.74 -9.08
CA GLN A 69 2.13 -7.34 -9.46
C GLN A 69 3.01 -6.38 -8.65
N PHE A 70 3.15 -6.61 -7.34
CA PHE A 70 4.01 -5.77 -6.51
C PHE A 70 5.48 -5.86 -6.94
N ILE A 71 5.97 -7.07 -7.22
CA ILE A 71 7.31 -7.29 -7.78
C ILE A 71 7.49 -6.49 -9.07
N GLN A 72 6.51 -6.51 -9.97
CA GLN A 72 6.58 -5.81 -11.24
C GLN A 72 6.69 -4.30 -11.06
N ILE A 73 5.88 -3.71 -10.16
CA ILE A 73 5.93 -2.27 -9.85
C ILE A 73 7.31 -1.90 -9.28
N VAL A 74 7.86 -2.70 -8.37
CA VAL A 74 9.20 -2.43 -7.82
C VAL A 74 10.26 -2.52 -8.91
N LYS A 75 10.20 -3.52 -9.79
CA LYS A 75 11.13 -3.66 -10.91
C LYS A 75 11.07 -2.46 -11.86
N GLU A 76 9.88 -2.03 -12.24
CA GLU A 76 9.67 -0.85 -13.08
C GLU A 76 10.22 0.42 -12.42
N GLY A 77 9.98 0.60 -11.11
CA GLY A 77 10.47 1.75 -10.36
C GLY A 77 11.99 1.77 -10.16
N ARG A 78 12.65 0.61 -10.09
CA ARG A 78 14.11 0.53 -9.99
C ARG A 78 14.82 0.52 -11.36
N GLY A 79 14.14 0.09 -12.42
CA GLY A 79 14.64 0.08 -13.80
C GLY A 79 15.85 -0.84 -14.00
N GLU A 80 16.69 -0.53 -15.01
CA GLU A 80 17.91 -1.26 -15.37
C GLU A 80 19.09 -1.04 -14.38
N LYS A 81 18.81 -0.74 -13.11
CA LYS A 81 19.87 -0.55 -12.12
C LYS A 81 20.62 -1.86 -11.93
N LYS A 82 21.85 -1.89 -12.44
CA LYS A 82 22.71 -3.06 -12.46
C LYS A 82 22.80 -3.76 -11.10
N THR A 83 22.99 -3.01 -10.01
CA THR A 83 23.03 -3.56 -8.65
C THR A 83 21.76 -4.31 -8.26
N PHE A 84 20.59 -3.75 -8.59
CA PHE A 84 19.30 -4.38 -8.30
C PHE A 84 19.06 -5.61 -9.20
N MET A 85 19.44 -5.56 -10.47
CA MET A 85 19.33 -6.69 -11.41
C MET A 85 20.29 -7.84 -11.08
N ASP A 86 21.53 -7.53 -10.68
CA ASP A 86 22.54 -8.52 -10.28
C ASP A 86 22.08 -9.27 -9.01
N ASN A 87 21.59 -8.55 -8.01
CA ASN A 87 21.07 -9.14 -6.77
C ASN A 87 19.78 -9.95 -7.00
N LEU A 88 18.96 -9.55 -7.99
CA LEU A 88 17.78 -10.30 -8.40
C LEU A 88 18.15 -11.65 -9.05
N ALA A 89 19.22 -11.68 -9.86
CA ALA A 89 19.67 -12.86 -10.59
C ALA A 89 20.27 -13.97 -9.69
N LEU A 90 20.70 -13.64 -8.46
CA LEU A 90 21.37 -14.57 -7.54
C LEU A 90 20.44 -15.51 -6.75
N GLY A 91 19.13 -15.56 -7.04
CA GLY A 91 18.29 -16.65 -6.54
C GLY A 91 16.84 -16.33 -6.16
N GLY A 92 16.25 -15.25 -6.70
CA GLY A 92 14.79 -15.07 -6.81
C GLY A 92 13.95 -14.98 -5.53
N ARG A 93 14.47 -15.38 -4.36
CA ARG A 93 13.85 -15.31 -3.04
C ARG A 93 14.43 -14.19 -2.15
N GLY A 94 15.31 -13.34 -2.69
CA GLY A 94 15.98 -12.27 -1.95
C GLY A 94 15.01 -11.13 -1.57
N VAL A 95 15.21 -9.93 -2.09
CA VAL A 95 14.44 -8.71 -1.75
C VAL A 95 12.91 -8.79 -1.82
N PHE A 96 12.34 -9.86 -2.39
CA PHE A 96 10.90 -10.13 -2.51
C PHE A 96 10.40 -11.24 -1.56
N SER A 97 11.15 -11.58 -0.52
CA SER A 97 10.71 -12.52 0.52
C SER A 97 9.65 -11.93 1.45
N GLY A 98 9.53 -10.60 1.49
CA GLY A 98 8.83 -9.86 2.54
C GLY A 98 9.73 -9.44 3.70
N ASP A 99 11.03 -9.71 3.65
CA ASP A 99 11.98 -9.25 4.67
C ASP A 99 12.22 -7.74 4.61
N VAL A 100 12.81 -7.21 5.68
CA VAL A 100 13.17 -5.81 5.84
C VAL A 100 14.68 -5.66 5.98
N TYR A 101 15.18 -4.51 5.56
CA TYR A 101 16.59 -4.19 5.50
C TYR A 101 16.83 -2.78 6.04
N LEU A 102 17.95 -2.58 6.72
CA LEU A 102 18.38 -1.24 7.11
C LEU A 102 18.88 -0.45 5.89
N GLY A 103 18.96 0.88 5.98
CA GLY A 103 19.27 1.73 4.84
C GLY A 103 20.55 1.33 4.11
N GLY A 104 21.63 1.01 4.85
CA GLY A 104 22.90 0.58 4.26
C GLY A 104 22.75 -0.69 3.40
N GLU A 105 22.12 -1.73 3.97
CA GLU A 105 21.85 -2.99 3.27
C GLU A 105 20.87 -2.78 2.10
N ALA A 106 19.85 -1.96 2.27
CA ALA A 106 18.91 -1.62 1.21
C ALA A 106 19.61 -0.93 0.02
N LYS A 107 20.67 -0.16 0.27
CA LYS A 107 21.50 0.45 -0.78
C LYS A 107 22.33 -0.61 -1.51
N GLU A 108 22.96 -1.52 -0.78
CA GLU A 108 23.73 -2.64 -1.36
C GLU A 108 22.85 -3.55 -2.22
N LEU A 109 21.61 -3.77 -1.79
CA LEU A 109 20.59 -4.53 -2.51
C LEU A 109 19.99 -3.76 -3.70
N GLY A 110 20.28 -2.46 -3.83
CA GLY A 110 19.76 -1.59 -4.88
C GLY A 110 18.30 -1.19 -4.73
N LEU A 111 17.70 -1.39 -3.55
CA LEU A 111 16.34 -0.96 -3.21
C LEU A 111 16.23 0.57 -3.07
N ILE A 112 17.31 1.20 -2.61
CA ILE A 112 17.46 2.66 -2.56
C ILE A 112 18.67 3.10 -3.39
N ASP A 113 18.76 4.41 -3.65
CA ASP A 113 19.87 5.02 -4.39
C ASP A 113 20.99 5.50 -3.48
N ASP A 114 20.65 6.14 -2.36
CA ASP A 114 21.65 6.59 -1.41
C ASP A 114 21.11 6.76 0.00
N ILE A 115 22.04 6.91 0.95
CA ILE A 115 21.76 7.35 2.29
C ILE A 115 21.67 8.88 2.30
N GLY A 116 20.65 9.44 2.95
CA GLY A 116 20.51 10.88 3.05
C GLY A 116 19.42 11.36 3.99
N TYR A 117 19.59 12.60 4.46
CA TYR A 117 18.59 13.33 5.24
C TYR A 117 17.82 14.29 4.34
N ILE A 118 16.52 14.44 4.55
CA ILE A 118 15.63 15.21 3.66
C ILE A 118 16.15 16.63 3.38
N HIS A 119 16.56 17.38 4.41
CA HIS A 119 17.05 18.76 4.26
C HIS A 119 18.34 18.82 3.43
N GLU A 120 19.27 17.90 3.69
CA GLU A 120 20.55 17.84 2.99
C GLU A 120 20.35 17.46 1.52
N VAL A 121 19.51 16.45 1.25
CA VAL A 121 19.20 16.02 -0.12
C VAL A 121 18.51 17.13 -0.91
N LEU A 122 17.57 17.85 -0.30
CA LEU A 122 16.87 18.96 -0.95
C LEU A 122 17.81 20.15 -1.19
N HIS A 123 18.61 20.53 -0.19
CA HIS A 123 19.58 21.61 -0.33
C HIS A 123 20.60 21.31 -1.44
N ASN A 124 21.17 20.11 -1.45
CA ASN A 124 22.15 19.72 -2.46
C ASN A 124 21.57 19.66 -3.89
N LYS A 125 20.27 19.37 -4.04
CA LYS A 125 19.62 19.27 -5.36
C LYS A 125 19.01 20.58 -5.86
N PHE A 126 18.46 21.39 -4.96
CA PHE A 126 17.62 22.54 -5.31
C PHE A 126 18.12 23.86 -4.71
N GLY A 127 19.21 23.85 -3.93
CA GLY A 127 19.74 25.03 -3.25
C GLY A 127 18.92 25.40 -2.01
N ASP A 128 18.89 26.68 -1.66
CA ASP A 128 18.20 27.18 -0.46
C ASP A 128 16.73 27.51 -0.69
N GLU A 129 16.28 27.52 -1.94
CA GLU A 129 14.92 27.93 -2.31
C GLU A 129 14.01 26.72 -2.56
N TRP A 130 13.60 26.06 -1.48
CA TRP A 130 12.56 25.04 -1.51
C TRP A 130 11.58 25.18 -0.34
N GLU A 131 10.34 24.73 -0.55
CA GLU A 131 9.29 24.74 0.46
C GLU A 131 8.71 23.34 0.61
N LEU A 132 8.72 22.79 1.83
CA LEU A 132 8.05 21.53 2.13
C LEU A 132 6.56 21.77 2.35
N LYS A 133 5.75 21.42 1.35
CA LYS A 133 4.30 21.42 1.47
C LYS A 133 3.84 20.13 2.14
N ASN A 134 3.34 20.24 3.36
CA ASN A 134 2.77 19.11 4.08
C ASN A 134 1.31 18.88 3.62
N PHE A 135 1.08 17.79 2.89
CA PHE A 135 -0.27 17.32 2.56
C PHE A 135 -0.82 16.44 3.69
N GLY A 136 -0.91 17.02 4.89
CA GLY A 136 -1.55 16.38 6.04
C GLY A 136 -3.05 16.59 5.99
N GLY A 137 -3.81 15.52 5.72
CA GLY A 137 -5.25 15.52 5.95
C GLY A 137 -5.53 15.72 7.45
N ASN A 138 -6.51 16.56 7.76
CA ASN A 138 -6.97 16.81 9.12
C ASN A 138 -7.12 15.46 9.87
N ASN A 139 -6.48 15.32 11.02
CA ASN A 139 -6.44 14.10 11.83
C ASN A 139 -7.85 13.67 12.26
N SER A 140 -8.58 12.99 11.38
CA SER A 140 -9.71 12.14 11.76
C SER A 140 -9.12 10.80 12.16
N PHE A 141 -9.28 10.46 13.43
CA PHE A 141 -8.84 9.23 14.11
C PHE A 141 -9.27 7.90 13.43
N PHE A 142 -10.03 7.97 12.33
CA PHE A 142 -10.51 6.85 11.51
C PHE A 142 -10.01 6.87 10.04
N GLY A 143 -9.10 7.78 9.68
CA GLY A 143 -8.65 8.02 8.30
C GLY A 143 -7.89 6.90 7.55
N PRO A 144 -7.11 6.01 8.19
CA PRO A 144 -6.26 5.06 7.44
C PRO A 144 -7.04 4.07 6.54
N LEU A 145 -8.29 3.76 6.89
CA LEU A 145 -9.14 2.84 6.12
C LEU A 145 -9.82 3.49 4.90
N ALA A 146 -10.01 4.81 4.91
CA ALA A 146 -10.67 5.52 3.82
C ALA A 146 -9.75 5.73 2.61
N GLY A 147 -8.45 5.99 2.85
CA GLY A 147 -7.46 6.21 1.77
C GLY A 147 -7.24 4.98 0.88
N PHE A 148 -7.31 3.78 1.44
CA PHE A 148 -7.21 2.52 0.69
C PHE A 148 -8.41 2.27 -0.23
N ALA A 149 -9.59 2.78 0.14
CA ALA A 149 -10.81 2.66 -0.66
C ALA A 149 -10.80 3.66 -1.82
N THR A 150 -10.38 4.90 -1.61
CA THR A 150 -10.41 5.95 -2.65
C THR A 150 -9.37 5.75 -3.75
N ALA A 151 -8.17 5.23 -3.43
CA ALA A 151 -7.13 5.03 -4.44
C ALA A 151 -7.41 3.87 -5.42
N ASN A 152 -8.27 2.91 -5.03
CA ASN A 152 -8.60 1.74 -5.86
C ASN A 152 -10.03 1.76 -6.47
N LEU A 153 -10.88 2.73 -6.13
CA LEU A 153 -12.25 2.81 -6.67
C LEU A 153 -12.37 3.65 -7.96
N GLY A 154 -11.40 4.51 -8.27
CA GLY A 154 -11.47 5.46 -9.39
C GLY A 154 -11.31 4.86 -10.79
N SER A 155 -10.84 3.60 -10.91
CA SER A 155 -10.55 2.96 -12.19
C SER A 155 -11.58 1.90 -12.62
N TRP A 156 -12.50 1.47 -11.76
CA TRP A 156 -13.33 0.28 -12.00
C TRP A 156 -14.85 0.51 -11.90
N ILE A 157 -15.31 1.70 -11.53
CA ILE A 157 -16.74 2.05 -11.50
C ILE A 157 -17.00 3.12 -12.56
N GLY A 158 -17.73 2.72 -13.61
CA GLY A 158 -18.11 3.60 -14.71
C GLY A 158 -18.80 4.89 -14.25
N GLY A 159 -18.15 6.02 -14.52
CA GLY A 159 -18.76 7.20 -15.15
C GLY A 159 -19.91 7.96 -14.46
N THR A 160 -20.21 7.77 -13.17
CA THR A 160 -21.35 8.48 -12.54
C THR A 160 -21.14 9.03 -11.13
N LEU A 161 -19.98 8.81 -10.50
CA LEU A 161 -19.71 9.29 -9.12
C LEU A 161 -18.64 10.40 -9.02
N VAL A 162 -17.99 10.77 -10.13
CA VAL A 162 -16.96 11.83 -10.14
C VAL A 162 -17.59 13.23 -10.10
N ASP A 163 -18.78 13.41 -10.70
CA ASP A 163 -19.38 14.73 -10.86
C ASP A 163 -19.89 15.33 -9.54
N SER A 164 -20.38 14.50 -8.61
CA SER A 164 -20.91 14.99 -7.33
C SER A 164 -19.79 15.45 -6.39
N ALA A 165 -18.64 14.76 -6.38
CA ALA A 165 -17.48 15.15 -5.60
C ALA A 165 -16.80 16.40 -6.18
N ALA A 166 -16.72 16.51 -7.52
CA ALA A 166 -16.18 17.70 -8.18
C ALA A 166 -17.05 18.94 -7.93
N GLN A 167 -18.39 18.81 -8.00
CA GLN A 167 -19.31 19.90 -7.68
C GLN A 167 -19.24 20.35 -6.22
N GLU A 168 -19.05 19.41 -5.28
CA GLU A 168 -18.91 19.77 -3.87
C GLU A 168 -17.59 20.51 -3.60
N ILE A 169 -16.50 20.13 -4.28
CA ILE A 169 -15.20 20.79 -4.21
C ILE A 169 -15.24 22.19 -4.83
N GLU A 170 -15.86 22.36 -6.00
CA GLU A 170 -16.05 23.68 -6.64
C GLU A 170 -16.94 24.60 -5.81
N SER A 171 -18.01 24.07 -5.19
CA SER A 171 -18.87 24.86 -4.31
C SER A 171 -18.11 25.40 -3.10
N LYS A 172 -17.21 24.58 -2.52
CA LYS A 172 -16.40 24.95 -1.35
C LYS A 172 -15.24 25.89 -1.72
N LEU A 173 -14.69 25.77 -2.93
CA LEU A 173 -13.70 26.71 -3.47
C LEU A 173 -14.32 28.07 -3.81
N SER A 174 -15.57 28.13 -4.27
CA SER A 174 -16.27 29.40 -4.51
C SER A 174 -16.70 30.12 -3.23
N ALA A 175 -16.94 29.37 -2.15
CA ALA A 175 -17.36 29.90 -0.85
C ALA A 175 -16.20 30.48 -0.01
N GLN A 176 -14.95 30.05 -0.27
CA GLN A 176 -13.76 30.68 0.30
C GLN A 176 -13.15 31.60 -0.75
N GLY A 177 -13.65 32.84 -0.81
CA GLY A 177 -13.12 33.86 -1.69
C GLY A 177 -11.60 34.04 -1.53
N THR A 178 -10.84 33.69 -2.56
CA THR A 178 -9.58 34.33 -2.91
C THR A 178 -9.42 34.24 -4.42
N SER A 179 -9.67 35.37 -5.08
CA SER A 179 -9.34 35.65 -6.47
C SER A 179 -7.84 35.41 -6.71
N MET A 180 -7.48 34.61 -7.71
CA MET A 180 -6.15 34.67 -8.32
C MET A 180 -6.29 34.79 -9.83
N THR A 181 -6.06 36.01 -10.29
CA THR A 181 -6.00 36.43 -11.68
C THR A 181 -4.72 35.87 -12.30
N LEU A 182 -4.83 35.27 -13.49
CA LEU A 182 -3.70 34.83 -14.31
C LEU A 182 -2.92 36.03 -14.86
N ARG A 183 -1.60 36.03 -14.66
CA ARG A 183 -0.60 36.60 -15.56
C ARG A 183 0.57 35.63 -15.67
#